data_AF-A0A1B6G5I3-F1
#
_entry.id   AF-A0A1B6G5I3-F1
#
_cell.length_a   1.000
_cell.length_b   1.000
_cell.length_c   1.000
_cell.angle_alpha   90.00
_cell.angle_beta   90.00
_cell.angle_gamma   90.00
#
_symmetry.space_group_name_H-M   'P 1'
#
loop_
_entity.id
_entity.type
_entity.pdbx_description
1 polymer ?
#
loop_
_entity_poly.entity_id
_entity_poly.type
_entity_poly.pdbx_seq_one_letter_code
_entity_poly.pdbx_strand_id
1 'polypeptide(L)'
;MGTMRVYTLLLWLVVLLMSVTANSVPVYLRDKPRSIRGFKNHALSTARGFGKRSESELQSSETSPFYDRDSFPADWFASEVQNNGELARMVVHKFIDTNQDGELSADELLRPLYGPPTTTYK
;
A
#
# COMPACT_ATOMS: atom_id res chain seq x y z
N MET A 1 27.12 -36.61 -37.94
CA MET A 1 27.06 -36.17 -36.53
C MET A 1 26.55 -34.73 -36.33
N GLY A 2 26.69 -33.82 -37.31
CA GLY A 2 26.22 -32.43 -37.16
C GLY A 2 24.69 -32.27 -37.14
N THR A 3 23.96 -33.05 -37.94
CA THR A 3 22.49 -32.95 -38.04
C THR A 3 21.76 -33.22 -36.73
N MET A 4 22.21 -34.22 -35.95
CA MET A 4 21.60 -34.56 -34.65
C MET A 4 21.75 -33.44 -33.62
N ARG A 5 22.86 -32.69 -33.64
CA ARG A 5 23.07 -31.53 -32.76
C ARG A 5 22.24 -30.32 -33.17
N VAL A 6 21.97 -30.17 -34.47
CA VAL A 6 21.08 -29.11 -34.97
C VAL A 6 19.63 -29.39 -34.55
N TYR A 7 19.16 -30.63 -34.66
CA TYR A 7 17.81 -31.00 -34.22
C TYR A 7 17.59 -30.81 -32.72
N THR A 8 18.58 -31.13 -31.88
CA THR A 8 18.45 -30.90 -30.43
C THR A 8 18.39 -29.41 -30.10
N LEU A 9 19.22 -28.56 -30.75
CA LEU A 9 19.16 -27.11 -30.55
C LEU A 9 17.84 -26.50 -31.01
N LEU A 10 17.27 -26.96 -32.13
CA LEU A 10 15.96 -26.52 -32.59
C LEU A 10 14.84 -26.91 -31.62
N LEU A 11 14.91 -28.11 -31.04
CA LEU A 11 13.92 -28.57 -30.05
C LEU A 11 13.97 -27.72 -28.78
N TRP A 12 15.18 -27.41 -28.27
CA TRP A 12 15.35 -26.50 -27.13
C TRP A 12 14.85 -25.08 -27.40
N LEU A 13 15.07 -24.55 -28.61
CA LEU A 13 14.55 -23.24 -29.01
C LEU A 13 13.02 -23.21 -28.96
N VAL A 14 12.35 -24.23 -29.53
CA VAL A 14 10.87 -24.30 -29.54
C VAL A 14 10.30 -24.37 -28.12
N VAL A 15 10.92 -25.15 -27.22
CA VAL A 15 10.50 -25.23 -25.82
C VAL A 15 10.65 -23.89 -25.10
N LEU A 16 11.76 -23.19 -25.34
CA LEU A 16 11.99 -21.86 -24.78
C LEU A 16 10.96 -20.85 -25.30
N LEU A 17 10.65 -20.88 -26.60
CA LEU A 17 9.64 -20.00 -27.20
C LEU A 17 8.24 -20.21 -26.61
N MET A 18 7.85 -21.48 -26.39
CA MET A 18 6.56 -21.82 -25.77
C MET A 18 6.48 -21.45 -24.29
N SER A 19 7.62 -21.46 -23.59
CA SER A 19 7.69 -21.04 -22.18
C SER A 19 7.50 -19.53 -22.02
N VAL A 20 7.96 -18.75 -23.01
CA VAL A 20 7.81 -17.28 -23.02
C VAL A 20 6.36 -16.86 -23.30
N THR A 21 5.61 -17.60 -24.13
CA THR A 21 4.21 -17.26 -24.47
C THR A 21 3.20 -17.72 -23.42
N ALA A 22 3.54 -18.69 -22.56
CA ALA A 22 2.67 -19.16 -21.48
C ALA A 22 2.43 -18.10 -20.38
N ASN A 23 3.38 -17.16 -20.20
CA ASN A 23 3.26 -16.08 -19.20
C ASN A 23 2.54 -14.83 -19.72
N SER A 24 2.22 -14.77 -21.01
CA SER A 24 1.60 -13.59 -21.63
C SER A 24 0.13 -13.80 -21.98
N VAL A 25 -0.58 -14.75 -21.35
CA VAL A 25 -2.03 -14.87 -21.48
C VAL A 25 -2.70 -13.90 -20.49
N PRO A 26 -3.20 -12.74 -20.93
CA PRO A 26 -4.08 -11.95 -20.08
C PRO A 26 -5.33 -12.78 -19.80
N VAL A 27 -5.57 -13.06 -18.53
CA VAL A 27 -6.83 -13.63 -18.04
C VAL A 27 -7.91 -12.58 -18.24
N TYR A 28 -8.48 -12.50 -19.45
CA TYR A 28 -9.71 -11.76 -19.71
C TYR A 28 -10.90 -12.58 -19.22
N LEU A 29 -11.02 -12.75 -17.91
CA LEU A 29 -12.23 -13.27 -17.29
C LEU A 29 -12.97 -12.13 -16.57
N ARG A 30 -14.09 -11.75 -17.19
CA ARG A 30 -15.36 -11.33 -16.58
C ARG A 30 -15.71 -9.84 -16.62
N ASP A 31 -16.03 -9.36 -17.82
CA ASP A 31 -16.95 -8.22 -17.96
C ASP A 31 -18.40 -8.70 -18.01
N LYS A 32 -18.98 -8.97 -16.83
CA LYS A 32 -20.44 -8.96 -16.67
C LYS A 32 -20.79 -7.75 -15.79
N PRO A 33 -21.32 -6.65 -16.36
CA PRO A 33 -21.75 -5.52 -15.54
C PRO A 33 -22.88 -5.97 -14.61
N ARG A 34 -22.76 -5.70 -13.31
CA ARG A 34 -23.84 -5.96 -12.34
C ARG A 34 -24.88 -4.85 -12.47
N SER A 35 -26.14 -5.25 -12.68
CA SER A 35 -27.29 -4.35 -12.66
C SER A 35 -27.44 -3.75 -11.25
N ILE A 36 -27.23 -2.43 -11.12
CA ILE A 36 -27.51 -1.70 -9.88
C ILE A 36 -28.99 -1.37 -9.88
N ARG A 37 -29.76 -2.10 -9.06
CA ARG A 37 -31.14 -1.74 -8.74
C ARG A 37 -31.11 -0.60 -7.73
N GLY A 38 -31.20 0.64 -8.22
CA GLY A 38 -31.35 1.80 -7.36
C GLY A 38 -32.72 1.87 -6.68
N PHE A 39 -32.78 2.39 -5.46
CA PHE A 39 -34.01 2.91 -4.88
C PHE A 39 -34.28 4.28 -5.49
N LYS A 40 -35.24 4.34 -6.43
CA LYS A 40 -35.87 5.60 -6.83
C LYS A 40 -36.73 6.09 -5.67
N ASN A 41 -36.21 6.94 -4.79
CA ASN A 41 -37.04 7.76 -3.88
C ASN A 41 -36.37 9.11 -3.64
N HIS A 42 -36.74 10.07 -4.49
CA HIS A 42 -36.39 11.49 -4.41
C HIS A 42 -37.04 12.22 -3.21
N ALA A 43 -38.03 11.61 -2.54
CA ALA A 43 -38.91 12.31 -1.58
C ALA A 43 -38.68 12.00 -0.09
N LEU A 44 -37.72 11.14 0.28
CA LEU A 44 -37.38 10.92 1.71
C LEU A 44 -36.20 11.78 2.19
N SER A 45 -36.03 12.93 1.50
CA SER A 45 -35.36 14.12 1.96
C SER A 45 -35.68 14.45 3.43
N THR A 46 -34.62 14.54 4.22
CA THR A 46 -34.43 15.53 5.29
C THR A 46 -35.58 15.73 6.29
N ALA A 47 -35.87 14.72 7.14
CA ALA A 47 -36.48 15.01 8.43
C ALA A 47 -35.38 15.35 9.44
N ARG A 48 -35.03 16.64 9.46
CA ARG A 48 -34.09 17.32 10.35
C ARG A 48 -34.52 17.06 11.82
N GLY A 49 -33.77 16.22 12.53
CA GLY A 49 -34.00 15.88 13.95
C GLY A 49 -33.08 16.67 14.88
N PHE A 50 -33.64 17.69 15.50
CA PHE A 50 -33.07 18.51 16.57
C PHE A 50 -32.88 17.64 17.84
N GLY A 51 -31.67 17.48 18.37
CA GLY A 51 -31.51 16.68 19.60
C GLY A 51 -30.09 16.51 20.13
N LYS A 52 -29.73 17.38 21.09
CA LYS A 52 -28.87 17.16 22.28
C LYS A 52 -27.54 16.40 22.12
N ARG A 53 -26.44 17.14 22.26
CA ARG A 53 -25.12 16.60 22.61
C ARG A 53 -25.19 15.98 24.02
N SER A 54 -25.07 14.67 24.13
CA SER A 54 -24.60 14.02 25.35
C SER A 54 -23.16 13.61 25.12
N GLU A 55 -22.27 14.30 25.83
CA GLU A 55 -20.88 13.94 25.99
C GLU A 55 -20.80 12.52 26.58
N SER A 56 -19.87 11.71 26.06
CA SER A 56 -19.53 10.36 26.52
C SER A 56 -20.58 9.25 26.37
N GLU A 57 -20.58 8.59 25.21
CA GLU A 57 -20.74 7.13 25.19
C GLU A 57 -19.83 6.53 24.11
N LEU A 58 -19.05 5.56 24.55
CA LEU A 58 -17.98 4.90 23.82
C LEU A 58 -18.51 4.06 22.65
N GLN A 59 -17.62 3.85 21.67
CA GLN A 59 -17.52 2.60 20.92
C GLN A 59 -18.52 2.37 19.78
N SER A 60 -18.51 3.27 18.82
CA SER A 60 -18.44 2.88 17.41
C SER A 60 -17.93 4.10 16.66
N SER A 61 -16.63 4.15 16.40
CA SER A 61 -16.09 5.08 15.42
C SER A 61 -16.71 4.70 14.08
N GLU A 62 -17.87 5.27 13.80
CA GLU A 62 -18.34 5.53 12.46
C GLU A 62 -17.25 6.40 11.82
N THR A 63 -16.25 5.72 11.25
CA THR A 63 -15.39 6.28 10.22
C THR A 63 -16.33 6.86 9.19
N SER A 64 -16.47 8.18 9.21
CA SER A 64 -17.10 8.91 8.12
C SER A 64 -16.49 8.39 6.81
N PRO A 65 -17.24 8.22 5.72
CA PRO A 65 -16.69 7.76 4.44
C PRO A 65 -15.85 8.86 3.77
N PHE A 66 -15.41 9.85 4.54
CA PHE A 66 -14.44 10.85 4.16
C PHE A 66 -13.09 10.31 4.62
N TYR A 67 -12.47 9.45 3.80
CA TYR A 67 -11.04 9.20 3.92
C TYR A 67 -10.36 10.55 3.98
N ASP A 68 -9.77 10.87 5.13
CA ASP A 68 -8.90 12.02 5.25
C ASP A 68 -7.76 11.78 4.25
N ARG A 69 -7.78 12.49 3.12
CA ARG A 69 -6.90 12.23 1.96
C ARG A 69 -5.42 12.32 2.32
N ASP A 70 -5.13 12.89 3.47
CA ASP A 70 -3.79 13.15 3.98
C ASP A 70 -3.35 12.11 5.03
N SER A 71 -4.14 11.06 5.28
CA SER A 71 -3.78 9.98 6.20
C SER A 71 -3.95 8.59 5.57
N PHE A 72 -3.11 7.65 6.00
CA PHE A 72 -3.20 6.25 5.62
C PHE A 72 -3.17 5.36 6.87
N PRO A 73 -3.80 4.16 6.82
CA PRO A 73 -3.79 3.24 7.96
C PRO A 73 -2.37 2.79 8.31
N ALA A 74 -2.06 2.74 9.61
CA ALA A 74 -0.74 2.29 10.09
C ALA A 74 -0.47 0.82 9.69
N ASP A 75 -1.48 -0.04 9.75
CA ASP A 75 -1.36 -1.45 9.37
C ASP A 75 -1.03 -1.61 7.88
N TRP A 76 -1.62 -0.76 7.03
CA TRP A 76 -1.28 -0.74 5.61
C TRP A 76 0.19 -0.36 5.42
N PHE A 77 0.66 0.70 6.09
CA PHE A 77 2.06 1.11 5.99
C PHE A 77 3.03 0.04 6.48
N ALA A 78 2.70 -0.66 7.58
CA ALA A 78 3.50 -1.76 8.08
C ALA A 78 3.62 -2.89 7.04
N SER A 79 2.49 -3.26 6.38
CA SER A 79 2.50 -4.26 5.31
C SER A 79 3.30 -3.79 4.09
N GLU A 80 3.20 -2.50 3.74
CA GLU A 80 3.90 -1.92 2.60
C GLU A 80 5.42 -1.87 2.85
N VAL A 81 5.86 -1.52 4.05
CA VAL A 81 7.27 -1.53 4.47
C VAL A 81 7.87 -2.93 4.43
N GLN A 82 7.09 -3.96 4.77
CA GLN A 82 7.54 -5.36 4.68
C GLN A 82 7.67 -5.83 3.23
N ASN A 83 6.75 -5.44 2.37
CA ASN A 83 6.75 -5.82 0.95
C ASN A 83 7.75 -4.99 0.12
N ASN A 84 8.03 -3.75 0.53
CA ASN A 84 8.84 -2.78 -0.19
C ASN A 84 9.96 -2.22 0.69
N GLY A 85 11.11 -2.90 0.67
CA GLY A 85 12.29 -2.47 1.42
C GLY A 85 12.86 -1.11 1.00
N GLU A 86 12.65 -0.67 -0.24
CA GLU A 86 13.11 0.66 -0.69
C GLU A 86 12.33 1.80 -0.03
N LEU A 87 11.02 1.62 0.17
CA LEU A 87 10.22 2.58 0.94
C LEU A 87 10.76 2.70 2.37
N ALA A 88 11.05 1.56 3.01
CA ALA A 88 11.62 1.52 4.36
C ALA A 88 12.94 2.31 4.43
N ARG A 89 13.85 2.07 3.48
CA ARG A 89 15.13 2.79 3.37
C ARG A 89 14.93 4.29 3.19
N MET A 90 14.00 4.70 2.32
CA MET A 90 13.72 6.11 2.09
C MET A 90 13.16 6.80 3.34
N VAL A 91 12.29 6.14 4.08
CA VAL A 91 11.73 6.66 5.33
C VAL A 91 12.81 6.80 6.39
N VAL A 92 13.66 5.77 6.57
CA VAL A 92 14.79 5.81 7.50
C VAL A 92 15.73 6.97 7.15
N HIS A 93 16.21 7.02 5.91
CA HIS A 93 17.15 8.04 5.45
C HIS A 93 16.59 9.47 5.57
N LYS A 94 15.28 9.66 5.37
CA LYS A 94 14.68 11.00 5.37
C LYS A 94 14.26 11.49 6.75
N PHE A 95 13.84 10.60 7.64
CA PHE A 95 13.17 10.98 8.89
C PHE A 95 13.82 10.46 10.16
N ILE A 96 14.65 9.42 10.08
CA ILE A 96 15.22 8.76 11.26
C ILE A 96 16.73 9.02 11.32
N ASP A 97 17.44 8.70 10.23
CA ASP A 97 18.86 8.95 10.03
C ASP A 97 19.11 10.47 10.00
N THR A 98 19.58 11.00 11.12
CA THR A 98 19.77 12.45 11.29
C THR A 98 21.15 12.88 10.81
N ASN A 99 22.15 12.00 10.95
CA ASN A 99 23.53 12.27 10.60
C ASN A 99 23.87 11.92 9.13
N GLN A 100 22.96 11.25 8.42
CA GLN A 100 23.08 10.82 7.02
C GLN A 100 24.29 9.93 6.76
N ASP A 101 24.67 9.10 7.72
CA ASP A 101 25.79 8.16 7.57
C ASP A 101 25.38 6.83 6.92
N GLY A 102 24.08 6.61 6.72
CA GLY A 102 23.53 5.41 6.09
C GLY A 102 23.45 4.20 7.03
N GLU A 103 23.77 4.38 8.31
CA GLU A 103 23.58 3.40 9.36
C GLU A 103 22.45 3.86 10.31
N LEU A 104 21.78 2.91 10.97
CA LEU A 104 20.70 3.24 11.90
C LEU A 104 21.16 2.96 13.33
N SER A 105 21.45 4.03 14.08
CA SER A 105 21.82 3.91 15.49
C SER A 105 20.59 3.74 16.38
N ALA A 106 20.78 3.12 17.56
CA ALA A 106 19.70 2.95 18.55
C ALA A 106 19.17 4.29 19.07
N ASP A 107 20.05 5.30 19.17
CA ASP A 107 19.69 6.63 19.64
C ASP A 107 18.81 7.39 18.63
N GLU A 108 18.97 7.13 17.34
CA GLU A 108 18.12 7.68 16.28
C GLU A 108 16.78 6.96 16.20
N LEU A 109 16.79 5.63 16.28
CA LEU A 109 15.57 4.82 16.23
C LEU A 109 14.66 5.05 17.44
N LEU A 110 15.25 5.17 18.63
CA LEU A 110 14.52 5.30 19.89
C LEU A 110 14.42 6.74 20.37
N ARG A 111 14.74 7.72 19.50
CA ARG A 111 14.79 9.12 19.88
C ARG A 111 13.47 9.52 20.57
N PRO A 112 13.51 9.96 21.84
CA PRO A 112 12.31 10.39 22.52
C PRO A 112 11.70 11.59 21.78
N LEU A 113 10.41 11.53 21.46
CA LEU A 113 9.67 12.63 20.82
C LEU A 113 9.65 13.93 21.65
N TYR A 114 10.14 13.87 22.90
CA TYR A 114 10.24 14.99 23.84
C TYR A 114 11.60 14.95 24.55
N GLY A 115 12.67 15.30 23.83
CA GLY A 115 13.99 15.60 24.40
C GLY A 115 14.33 17.09 24.22
N PRO A 116 14.98 17.75 25.20
CA PRO A 116 15.35 19.16 25.07
C PRO A 116 16.24 19.37 23.84
N PRO A 117 16.11 20.51 23.12
CA PRO A 117 16.90 20.78 21.93
C PRO A 117 18.38 20.76 22.30
N THR A 118 19.13 19.82 21.72
CA THR A 118 20.60 19.83 21.79
C THR A 118 21.10 20.98 20.92
N THR A 119 21.18 22.16 21.51
CA THR A 119 21.89 23.30 20.92
C THR A 119 23.38 22.97 20.96
N THR A 120 23.90 22.39 19.90
CA THR A 120 25.34 22.26 19.66
C THR A 120 25.88 23.67 19.34
N TYR A 121 26.28 24.42 20.35
CA TYR A 121 27.08 25.63 20.17
C TYR A 121 28.52 25.22 19.84
N LYS A 122 28.99 25.65 18.66
CA LYS A 122 30.41 25.67 18.28
C LYS A 122 31.11 26.87 18.90
#